data_AF-A0A956YSG8-F1
#
_entry.id   AF-A0A956YSG8-F1
#
_cell.length_a   1.000
_cell.length_b   1.000
_cell.length_c   1.000
_cell.angle_alpha   90.00
_cell.angle_beta   90.00
_cell.angle_gamma   90.00
#
_symmetry.space_group_name_H-M   'P 1'
#
loop_
_entity.id
_entity.type
_entity.pdbx_description
1 polymer ?
#
loop_
_entity_poly.entity_id
_entity_poly.type
_entity_poly.pdbx_seq_one_letter_code
_entity_poly.pdbx_strand_id
1 'polypeptide(L)' 'NMLQEHLKKSLDRLPAREAQILRLRYGLEDGRVYTLEEVGQAIGVTRERVRQLEAQALNRLRQSSAHLILRDYLYEE' A
#
# COMPACT_ATOMS: atom_id res chain seq x y z
N ASN A 1 -10.25 13.44 1.76
CA ASN A 1 -8.98 14.20 1.86
C ASN A 1 -8.19 14.11 0.55
N MET A 2 -7.67 15.23 0.03
CA MET A 2 -6.86 15.24 -1.21
C MET A 2 -5.69 14.24 -1.17
N LEU A 3 -5.10 14.01 0.01
CA LEU A 3 -4.00 13.04 0.20
C LEU A 3 -4.42 11.60 -0.15
N GLN A 4 -5.63 11.18 0.23
CA GLN A 4 -6.14 9.85 -0.07
C GLN A 4 -6.41 9.65 -1.56
N GLU A 5 -6.90 10.67 -2.27
CA GLU A 5 -7.10 10.60 -3.72
C GLU A 5 -5.76 10.52 -4.48
N HIS A 6 -4.76 11.30 -4.04
CA HIS A 6 -3.41 11.24 -4.61
C HIS A 6 -2.74 9.89 -4.36
N LEU A 7 -2.90 9.32 -3.17
CA LEU A 7 -2.43 7.97 -2.87
C LEU A 7 -3.15 6.94 -3.74
N LYS A 8 -4.48 7.01 -3.87
CA LYS A 8 -5.27 6.11 -4.72
C LYS A 8 -4.82 6.13 -6.18
N LYS A 9 -4.64 7.33 -6.76
CA LYS A 9 -4.11 7.49 -8.13
C LYS A 9 -2.68 6.93 -8.29
N SER A 10 -1.87 7.00 -7.24
CA SER A 10 -0.51 6.44 -7.25
C SER A 10 -0.54 4.92 -7.17
N LEU A 11 -1.46 4.35 -6.38
CA LEU A 11 -1.67 2.90 -6.30
C LEU A 11 -2.21 2.31 -7.60
N ASP A 12 -3.01 3.06 -8.36
CA ASP A 12 -3.50 2.61 -9.68
C ASP A 12 -2.38 2.42 -10.72
N ARG A 13 -1.17 2.94 -10.46
CA ARG A 13 0.01 2.74 -11.30
C ARG A 13 0.83 1.51 -10.91
N LEU A 14 0.50 0.87 -9.79
CA LEU A 14 1.17 -0.34 -9.33
C LEU A 14 0.52 -1.60 -9.94
N PRO A 15 1.27 -2.72 -9.99
CA PRO A 15 0.68 -4.02 -10.26
C PRO A 15 -0.51 -4.30 -9.33
N ALA A 16 -1.59 -4.87 -9.86
CA ALA A 16 -2.85 -5.07 -9.11
C ALA A 16 -2.66 -5.74 -7.73
N ARG A 17 -1.78 -6.74 -7.63
CA ARG A 17 -1.45 -7.40 -6.35
C ARG A 17 -0.72 -6.49 -5.37
N GLU A 18 0.22 -5.69 -5.84
CA GLU A 18 0.95 -4.72 -5.01
C GLU A 18 -0.01 -3.62 -4.51
N ALA A 19 -0.86 -3.09 -5.40
CA ALA A 19 -1.88 -2.11 -5.05
C ALA A 19 -2.87 -2.65 -4.02
N GLN A 20 -3.35 -3.90 -4.20
CA GLN A 20 -4.28 -4.55 -3.27
C GLN A 20 -3.67 -4.72 -1.87
N ILE A 21 -2.40 -5.15 -1.80
CA ILE A 21 -1.69 -5.26 -0.51
C ILE A 21 -1.67 -3.91 0.19
N LEU A 22 -1.25 -2.84 -0.48
CA LEU A 22 -1.21 -1.52 0.13
C LEU A 22 -2.61 -0.99 0.51
N ARG A 23 -3.63 -1.25 -0.31
CA ARG A 23 -5.01 -0.85 0.01
C ARG A 23 -5.51 -1.47 1.31
N LEU A 24 -5.26 -2.77 1.52
CA LEU A 24 -5.61 -3.45 2.76
C LEU A 24 -4.72 -3.01 3.94
N ARG A 25 -3.41 -2.90 3.72
CA ARG A 25 -2.45 -2.50 4.76
C ARG A 25 -2.69 -1.09 5.30
N TYR A 26 -3.25 -0.21 4.49
CA TYR A 26 -3.52 1.18 4.88
C TYR A 26 -5.01 1.52 5.01
N GLY A 27 -5.90 0.52 4.98
CA GLY A 27 -7.35 0.72 5.10
C GLY A 27 -7.94 1.65 4.05
N LEU A 28 -7.41 1.64 2.83
CA LEU A 28 -7.84 2.50 1.74
C LEU A 28 -9.06 1.94 0.99
N GLU A 29 -9.47 0.71 1.31
CA GLU A 29 -10.64 0.05 0.72
C GLU A 29 -11.86 0.14 1.62
N ASP A 30 -11.73 -0.22 2.90
CA ASP A 30 -12.82 -0.33 3.87
C ASP A 30 -12.61 0.50 5.16
N GLY A 31 -11.52 1.28 5.23
CA GLY A 31 -11.14 2.06 6.40
C GLY A 31 -10.44 1.25 7.50
N ARG A 32 -10.20 -0.06 7.31
CA ARG A 32 -9.55 -0.91 8.31
C ARG A 32 -8.13 -1.27 7.90
N VAL A 33 -7.20 -1.11 8.84
CA VAL A 33 -5.82 -1.51 8.64
C VAL A 33 -5.68 -3.00 8.92
N TYR A 34 -5.23 -3.75 7.92
CA TYR A 34 -4.95 -5.18 8.04
C TYR A 34 -3.48 -5.46 8.36
N THR A 35 -3.23 -6.51 9.13
CA THR A 35 -1.87 -7.02 9.38
C THR A 35 -1.33 -7.77 8.17
N LEU A 36 0.00 -7.95 8.09
CA LEU A 36 0.62 -8.76 7.01
C LEU A 36 0.07 -10.18 6.95
N GLU A 37 -0.34 -10.73 8.09
CA GLU A 37 -0.90 -12.08 8.20
C GLU A 37 -2.33 -12.13 7.65
N GLU A 38 -3.20 -11.20 8.06
CA GLU A 38 -4.57 -11.10 7.55
C GLU A 38 -4.60 -10.82 6.05
N VAL A 39 -3.73 -9.92 5.57
CA VAL A 39 -3.55 -9.70 4.14
C VAL A 39 -3.11 -10.99 3.46
N GLY A 40 -2.12 -11.69 4.01
CA GLY A 40 -1.65 -12.97 3.46
C GLY A 40 -2.76 -14.00 3.32
N GLN A 41 -3.62 -14.13 4.33
CA GLN A 41 -4.79 -14.99 4.29
C GLN A 41 -5.79 -14.55 3.20
N ALA A 42 -6.08 -13.25 3.10
CA ALA A 42 -7.04 -12.71 2.14
C ALA A 42 -6.64 -12.90 0.66
N ILE A 43 -5.34 -12.88 0.35
CA ILE A 43 -4.81 -13.06 -1.02
C ILE A 43 -4.14 -14.42 -1.26
N GLY A 44 -4.19 -15.34 -0.29
CA GLY A 44 -3.66 -16.70 -0.43
C GLY A 44 -2.14 -16.78 -0.54
N VAL A 45 -1.42 -15.93 0.19
CA VAL A 45 0.06 -15.90 0.21
C VAL A 45 0.59 -15.89 1.64
N THR A 46 1.85 -16.27 1.82
CA THR A 46 2.49 -16.24 3.13
C THR A 46 2.72 -14.81 3.61
N ARG A 47 2.77 -14.61 4.93
CA ARG A 47 3.09 -13.33 5.57
C ARG A 47 4.39 -12.71 5.02
N GLU A 48 5.44 -13.51 4.86
CA GLU A 48 6.72 -13.02 4.33
C GLU A 48 6.59 -12.59 2.86
N ARG A 49 5.75 -13.27 2.08
CA ARG A 49 5.48 -12.87 0.70
C ARG A 49 4.76 -11.52 0.64
N VAL A 50 3.81 -11.27 1.55
CA VAL A 50 3.18 -9.94 1.68
C VAL A 50 4.21 -8.88 2.01
N ARG A 51 5.11 -9.14 2.98
CA ARG A 51 6.17 -8.20 3.37
C ARG A 51 7.08 -7.84 2.19
N GLN A 52 7.48 -8.83 1.39
CA GLN A 52 8.30 -8.62 0.20
C GLN A 52 7.58 -7.76 -0.84
N LEU A 53 6.32 -8.09 -1.14
CA LEU A 53 5.51 -7.34 -2.12
C LEU A 53 5.22 -5.92 -1.64
N GLU A 54 4.96 -5.71 -0.35
CA GLU A 54 4.81 -4.39 0.26
C GLU A 54 6.09 -3.56 0.08
N ALA A 55 7.25 -4.13 0.39
CA ALA A 55 8.54 -3.46 0.21
C ALA A 55 8.81 -3.10 -1.26
N GLN A 56 8.46 -3.99 -2.20
CA GLN A 56 8.58 -3.74 -3.64
C GLN A 56 7.65 -2.60 -4.08
N ALA A 57 6.39 -2.64 -3.65
CA ALA A 57 5.38 -1.63 -3.95
C ALA A 57 5.81 -0.25 -3.44
N LEU A 58 6.28 -0.17 -2.18
CA LEU A 58 6.81 1.05 -1.58
C LEU A 58 8.04 1.55 -2.35
N ASN A 59 8.92 0.67 -2.79
CA ASN A 59 10.08 1.05 -3.58
C ASN A 59 9.69 1.65 -4.95
N ARG A 60 8.69 1.07 -5.63
CA ARG A 60 8.16 1.62 -6.89
C ARG A 60 7.52 2.99 -6.68
N LEU A 61 6.74 3.14 -5.62
CA LEU A 61 6.13 4.43 -5.28
C LEU A 61 7.20 5.48 -4.96
N ARG A 62 8.28 5.11 -4.28
CA ARG A 62 9.44 5.99 -4.02
C ARG A 62 10.18 6.42 -5.29
N GLN A 63 10.29 5.55 -6.28
CA GLN A 63 10.95 5.86 -7.56
C GLN A 63 10.06 6.68 -8.50
N SER A 64 8.75 6.65 -8.28
CA SER A 64 7.80 7.55 -8.95
C SER A 64 7.73 8.89 -8.20
N SER A 65 7.32 9.97 -8.88
CA SER A 65 7.11 11.30 -8.27
C SER A 65 6.09 11.32 -7.10
N ALA A 66 5.50 10.17 -6.75
CA ALA A 66 4.60 9.96 -5.62
C ALA A 66 5.29 9.85 -4.25
N HIS A 67 6.62 9.87 -4.17
CA HIS A 67 7.39 9.83 -2.92
C HIS A 67 6.95 10.89 -1.89
N LEU A 68 6.59 12.11 -2.35
CA LEU A 68 6.19 13.20 -1.47
C LEU A 68 4.89 12.88 -0.71
N ILE A 69 3.93 12.27 -1.39
CA ILE A 69 2.60 11.95 -0.82
C ILE A 69 2.70 10.84 0.25
N LEU A 70 3.53 9.83 0.01
CA LEU A 70 3.76 8.76 0.99
C LEU A 70 4.49 9.26 2.23
N ARG A 71 5.44 10.20 2.07
CA ARG A 71 6.15 10.77 3.21
C ARG A 71 5.17 11.55 4.09
N ASP A 72 4.31 12.35 3.51
CA ASP A 72 3.32 13.10 4.29
C ASP A 72 2.29 12.16 4.95
N TYR A 73 1.87 11.07 4.29
CA TYR A 73 0.90 10.12 4.88
C TYR A 73 1.49 9.19 5.96
N LEU A 74 2.80 8.92 5.95
CA LEU A 74 3.46 8.01 6.89
C LEU A 74 4.20 8.72 8.03
N TYR A 75 4.38 10.04 7.95
CA TYR A 75 5.15 10.84 8.92
C TYR A 75 4.37 12.01 9.52
N GLU A 76 3.04 12.07 9.41
CA GLU A 76 2.24 12.89 10.34
C GLU A 76 2.18 12.16 11.69
N GLU A 77 2.90 12.72 12.68
CA GLU A 77 2.92 12.29 14.10
C GLU A 77 1.54 12.33 14.76
#